data_AF-L0L314-F1
#
_entry.id   AF-L0L314-F1
#
_cell.length_a   1.000
_cell.length_b   1.000
_cell.length_c   1.000
_cell.angle_alpha   90.00
_cell.angle_beta   90.00
_cell.angle_gamma   90.00
#
_symmetry.space_group_name_H-M   'P 1'
#
loop_
_entity.id
_entity.type
_entity.pdbx_description
1 polymer ?
#
loop_
_entity_poly.entity_id
_entity_poly.type
_entity_poly.pdbx_seq_one_letter_code
_entity_poly.pdbx_strand_id
1 'polypeptide(L)'
;MQMSLLGIFVVFVLGLLSPIFLGMIFSVTQKNYPKFEHKSTFEIETKNGDKIIGALPSFRDHIRVMIGNKPIFVNPNDIRNIKVVNSANKSK
;
A
#
# COMPACT_ATOMS: atom_id res chain seq x y z
N MET A 1 11.35 -23.65 43.67
CA MET A 1 11.29 -23.67 42.19
C MET A 1 12.64 -23.25 41.65
N GLN A 2 13.54 -24.17 41.32
CA GLN A 2 14.81 -23.83 40.65
C GLN A 2 14.59 -23.83 39.14
N MET A 3 14.82 -22.70 38.47
CA MET A 3 14.89 -22.65 37.01
C MET A 3 16.27 -23.13 36.54
N SER A 4 16.30 -23.98 35.51
CA SER A 4 17.55 -24.45 34.90
C SER A 4 18.24 -23.29 34.17
N LEU A 5 19.53 -23.11 34.45
CA LEU A 5 20.37 -22.10 33.81
C LEU A 5 20.37 -22.22 32.28
N LEU A 6 20.25 -23.47 31.76
CA LEU A 6 20.14 -23.74 30.33
C LEU A 6 18.86 -23.15 29.73
N GLY A 7 17.73 -23.23 30.45
CA GLY A 7 16.46 -22.66 30.00
C GLY A 7 16.52 -21.14 29.88
N ILE A 8 17.16 -20.46 30.84
CA ILE A 8 17.34 -19.01 30.83
C ILE A 8 18.25 -18.60 29.66
N PHE A 9 19.33 -19.34 29.42
CA PHE A 9 20.24 -19.08 28.31
C PHE A 9 19.53 -19.19 26.96
N VAL A 10 18.71 -20.22 26.75
CA VAL A 10 17.94 -20.40 25.50
C VAL A 10 16.93 -19.28 25.29
N VAL A 11 16.19 -18.89 26.34
CA VAL A 11 15.22 -17.78 26.27
C VAL A 11 15.92 -16.46 25.95
N PHE A 12 17.09 -16.22 26.54
CA PHE A 12 17.88 -15.01 26.30
C PHE A 12 18.40 -14.94 24.85
N VAL A 13 18.91 -16.05 24.30
CA VAL A 13 19.38 -16.12 22.91
C VAL A 13 18.24 -15.91 21.92
N LEU A 14 17.07 -16.51 22.16
CA LEU A 14 15.88 -16.31 21.33
C LEU A 14 15.33 -14.87 21.42
N GLY A 15 15.41 -14.27 22.62
CA GLY A 15 15.02 -12.88 22.84
C GLY A 15 15.94 -11.86 22.16
N LEU A 16 17.25 -12.13 22.09
CA LEU A 16 18.21 -11.26 21.41
C LEU A 16 18.12 -11.34 19.88
N LEU A 17 17.81 -12.53 19.32
CA LEU A 17 17.77 -12.73 17.86
C LEU A 17 16.45 -12.26 17.21
N SER A 18 15.37 -12.16 17.98
CA SER A 18 14.03 -11.83 17.46
C SER A 18 13.92 -10.42 16.83
N PRO A 19 14.48 -9.34 17.41
CA PRO A 19 14.43 -8.00 16.79
C PRO A 19 15.21 -7.93 15.47
N ILE A 20 16.35 -8.63 15.39
CA ILE A 20 17.19 -8.68 14.18
C ILE A 20 16.44 -9.41 13.06
N PHE A 21 15.82 -10.55 13.37
CA PHE A 21 15.04 -11.32 12.41
C PHE A 21 13.83 -10.55 11.88
N LEU A 22 13.08 -9.88 12.76
CA LEU A 22 11.97 -9.00 12.39
C LEU A 22 12.43 -7.83 11.51
N GLY A 23 13.58 -7.22 11.84
CA GLY A 23 14.17 -6.15 11.04
C GLY A 23 14.57 -6.60 9.63
N MET A 24 15.17 -7.79 9.50
CA MET A 24 15.49 -8.38 8.19
C MET A 24 14.23 -8.69 7.38
N ILE A 25 13.20 -9.30 7.98
CA ILE A 25 11.93 -9.58 7.30
C ILE A 25 11.29 -8.28 6.82
N PHE A 26 11.19 -7.26 7.68
CA PHE A 26 10.57 -5.98 7.33
C PHE A 26 11.35 -5.28 6.21
N SER A 27 12.68 -5.32 6.23
CA SER A 27 13.52 -4.78 5.16
C SER A 27 13.33 -5.51 3.82
N VAL A 28 13.26 -6.85 3.83
CA VAL A 28 12.98 -7.65 2.62
C VAL A 28 11.56 -7.37 2.11
N THR A 29 10.60 -7.25 3.00
CA THR A 29 9.20 -6.98 2.65
C THR A 29 9.04 -5.59 2.03
N GLN A 30 9.75 -4.58 2.54
CA GLN A 30 9.75 -3.23 1.94
C GLN A 30 10.35 -3.20 0.52
N LYS A 31 11.33 -4.05 0.21
CA LYS A 31 11.89 -4.15 -1.15
C LYS A 31 10.87 -4.70 -2.16
N ASN A 32 9.92 -5.53 -1.70
CA ASN A 32 8.90 -6.16 -2.52
C ASN A 32 7.52 -5.49 -2.43
N TYR A 33 7.35 -4.45 -1.61
CA TYR A 33 6.10 -3.70 -1.60
C TYR A 33 5.96 -2.95 -2.94
N PRO A 34 4.84 -3.11 -3.67
CA PRO A 34 4.61 -2.35 -4.88
C PRO A 34 4.61 -0.86 -4.51
N LYS A 35 5.66 -0.15 -4.91
CA LYS A 35 5.71 1.31 -4.82
C LYS A 35 4.74 1.85 -5.85
N PHE A 36 3.53 2.18 -5.41
CA PHE A 36 2.57 2.90 -6.25
C PHE A 36 3.14 4.30 -6.51
N GLU A 37 3.62 4.54 -7.72
CA GLU A 37 4.08 5.85 -8.12
C GLU A 37 2.93 6.86 -8.03
N HIS A 38 3.22 8.04 -7.48
CA HIS A 38 2.28 9.15 -7.25
C HIS A 38 1.63 9.73 -8.53
N LYS A 39 1.85 9.11 -9.70
CA LYS A 39 1.37 9.55 -11.02
C LYS A 39 0.67 8.45 -11.82
N SER A 40 0.24 7.37 -11.18
CA SER A 40 -0.57 6.34 -11.86
C SER A 40 -1.92 6.93 -12.28
N THR A 41 -2.33 6.68 -13.53
CA THR A 41 -3.65 7.07 -14.04
C THR A 41 -4.63 5.92 -13.80
N PHE A 42 -5.76 6.24 -13.18
CA PHE A 42 -6.81 5.29 -12.82
C PHE A 42 -8.07 5.53 -13.64
N GLU A 43 -8.75 4.46 -14.04
CA GLU A 43 -10.11 4.44 -14.55
C GLU A 43 -11.02 3.99 -13.40
N ILE A 44 -11.93 4.87 -13.03
CA ILE A 44 -12.94 4.64 -11.99
C ILE A 44 -14.27 4.46 -12.70
N GLU A 45 -14.90 3.31 -12.47
CA GLU A 45 -16.27 3.02 -12.92
C GLU A 45 -17.22 3.31 -11.77
N THR A 46 -18.19 4.22 -11.96
CA THR A 46 -19.23 4.50 -10.97
C THR A 46 -20.35 3.45 -11.04
N LYS A 47 -21.17 3.36 -10.00
CA LYS A 47 -22.37 2.49 -9.97
C LYS A 47 -23.38 2.83 -11.06
N ASN A 48 -23.36 4.06 -11.57
CA ASN A 48 -24.21 4.53 -12.66
C ASN A 48 -23.67 4.12 -14.05
N GLY A 49 -22.47 3.51 -14.11
CA GLY A 49 -21.81 3.12 -15.35
C GLY A 49 -20.93 4.20 -15.96
N ASP A 50 -20.79 5.37 -15.31
CA ASP A 50 -19.89 6.42 -15.77
C ASP A 50 -18.44 5.99 -15.58
N LYS A 51 -17.60 6.35 -16.55
CA LYS A 51 -16.17 6.06 -16.53
C LYS A 51 -15.38 7.35 -16.39
N ILE A 52 -14.59 7.43 -15.33
CA ILE A 52 -13.77 8.58 -14.98
C ILE A 52 -12.30 8.18 -15.07
N ILE A 53 -11.52 8.86 -15.93
CA ILE A 53 -10.09 8.62 -16.07
C ILE A 53 -9.32 9.80 -15.48
N GLY A 54 -8.41 9.56 -14.54
CA GLY A 54 -7.54 10.61 -14.03
C GLY A 54 -6.49 10.14 -13.03
N ALA A 55 -5.60 11.06 -12.64
CA ALA A 55 -4.65 10.83 -11.56
C ALA A 55 -5.39 10.86 -10.22
N LEU A 56 -4.89 10.12 -9.22
CA LEU A 56 -5.59 9.88 -7.96
C LEU A 56 -4.98 10.68 -6.79
N PRO A 57 -5.39 11.95 -6.58
CA PRO A 57 -5.00 12.70 -5.39
C PRO A 57 -5.84 12.35 -4.15
N SER A 58 -5.25 11.50 -3.29
CA SER A 58 -5.57 11.30 -1.86
C SER A 58 -6.96 10.73 -1.49
N PHE A 59 -6.95 9.75 -0.59
CA PHE A 59 -8.12 9.02 -0.07
C PHE A 59 -8.53 9.45 1.35
N ARG A 60 -8.54 10.74 1.69
CA ARG A 60 -8.90 11.11 3.07
C ARG A 60 -10.41 11.13 3.32
N ASP A 61 -11.22 11.64 2.38
CA ASP A 61 -12.71 11.65 2.52
C ASP A 61 -13.45 11.51 1.17
N HIS A 62 -12.77 11.75 0.07
CA HIS A 62 -13.27 11.72 -1.30
C HIS A 62 -12.13 11.34 -2.21
N ILE A 63 -12.40 10.62 -3.30
CA ILE A 63 -11.38 10.46 -4.34
C ILE A 63 -11.41 11.74 -5.16
N ARG A 64 -10.45 12.63 -4.91
CA ARG A 64 -10.20 13.70 -5.88
C ARG A 64 -9.57 13.02 -7.10
N VAL A 65 -10.09 13.31 -8.28
CA VAL A 65 -9.59 12.86 -9.58
C VAL A 65 -9.29 14.10 -10.39
N MET A 66 -8.10 14.21 -10.96
CA MET A 66 -7.77 15.32 -11.87
C MET A 66 -8.20 14.96 -13.28
N ILE A 67 -9.22 15.64 -13.83
CA ILE A 67 -9.58 15.57 -15.25
C ILE A 67 -9.12 16.87 -15.91
N GLY A 68 -8.04 16.80 -16.70
CA GLY A 68 -7.36 17.99 -17.21
C GLY A 68 -6.85 18.86 -16.05
N ASN A 69 -7.27 20.13 -16.01
CA ASN A 69 -6.89 21.08 -14.95
C ASN A 69 -7.97 21.26 -13.87
N LYS A 70 -9.04 20.45 -13.88
CA LYS A 70 -10.16 20.55 -12.93
C LYS A 70 -10.16 19.35 -11.96
N PRO A 71 -10.22 19.58 -10.64
CA PRO A 71 -10.44 18.53 -9.67
C PRO A 71 -11.91 18.10 -9.68
N ILE A 72 -12.17 16.80 -9.80
CA ILE A 72 -13.47 16.18 -9.63
C ILE A 72 -13.44 15.38 -8.34
N PHE A 73 -14.48 15.51 -7.52
CA PHE A 73 -14.60 14.81 -6.26
C PHE A 73 -15.59 13.66 -6.45
N VAL A 74 -15.11 12.43 -6.32
CA VAL A 74 -15.94 11.22 -6.41
C VAL A 74 -16.13 10.66 -5.01
N ASN A 75 -17.39 10.43 -4.63
CA ASN A 75 -17.74 9.76 -3.39
C ASN A 75 -17.34 8.28 -3.49
N PRO A 76 -16.53 7.73 -2.57
CA PRO A 76 -16.12 6.33 -2.60
C PRO A 76 -17.30 5.35 -2.64
N ASN A 77 -18.43 5.71 -2.03
CA ASN A 77 -19.63 4.88 -2.00
C ASN A 77 -20.30 4.73 -3.38
N ASP A 78 -20.03 5.63 -4.31
CA ASP A 78 -20.60 5.60 -5.66
C ASP A 78 -19.70 4.85 -6.65
N ILE A 79 -18.56 4.34 -6.18
CA ILE A 79 -17.59 3.62 -7.01
C ILE A 79 -17.95 2.14 -7.07
N ARG A 80 -17.99 1.61 -8.29
CA ARG A 80 -18.17 0.18 -8.57
C ARG A 80 -16.84 -0.52 -8.74
N ASN A 81 -15.90 0.08 -9.46
CA ASN A 81 -14.61 -0.53 -9.78
C ASN A 81 -13.52 0.53 -9.99
N ILE A 82 -12.27 0.19 -9.68
CA ILE A 82 -11.10 1.03 -9.95
C ILE A 82 -10.05 0.17 -10.66
N LYS A 83 -9.63 0.58 -11.84
CA LYS A 83 -8.57 -0.06 -12.64
C LYS A 83 -7.42 0.92 -12.88
N VAL A 84 -6.20 0.41 -12.92
CA VAL A 84 -5.04 1.20 -13.35
C VAL A 84 -4.96 1.09 -14.87
N VAL A 85 -5.06 2.22 -15.58
CA VAL A 85 -5.10 2.25 -17.06
C VAL A 85 -3.73 2.51 -17.66
N ASN A 86 -2.92 3.31 -16.96
CA ASN A 86 -1.57 3.63 -17.37
C ASN A 86 -0.71 3.76 -16.12
N SER A 87 0.03 2.69 -15.83
CA SER A 87 1.25 2.83 -15.04
C SER A 87 2.22 3.52 -15.98
N ALA A 88 2.59 4.77 -15.70
CA ALA A 88 3.60 5.46 -16.48
C ALA A 88 4.82 4.52 -16.63
N ASN A 89 5.02 4.06 -17.87
CA ASN A 89 6.21 3.48 -18.46
C ASN A 89 7.11 2.63 -17.52
N LYS A 90 7.07 1.30 -17.69
CA LYS A 90 8.21 0.42 -17.37
C LYS A 90 9.39 0.85 -18.26
N SER A 91 10.18 1.82 -17.83
CA SER A 91 11.55 1.94 -18.32
C SER A 91 12.36 0.87 -17.59
N LYS A 92 12.59 -0.19 -18.37
CA LYS A 92 13.44 -1.37 -18.19
C LYS A 92 14.50 -1.30 -17.08
#